data_AF-A0A955TYE0-F1
#
_entry.id   AF-A0A955TYE0-F1
#
_cell.length_a   1.000
_cell.length_b   1.000
_cell.length_c   1.000
_cell.angle_alpha   90.00
_cell.angle_beta   90.00
_cell.angle_gamma   90.00
#
_symmetry.space_group_name_H-M   'P 1'
#
loop_
_entity.id
_entity.type
_entity.pdbx_description
1 polymer ?
#
loop_
_entity_poly.entity_id
_entity_poly.type
_entity_poly.pdbx_seq_one_letter_code
_entity_poly.pdbx_strand_id
1 'polypeptide(L)'
;MSVEGEALALAIETYLADCFCGQRFAHDSGQRCESCLRKIRKESEQSETRKRNEFKCIWDIPKMKEALEGRLFEFILDQMDSEQLNLNQLVELYESGQIDPGTYMEKLEELRFRESRQVAVIKTWAMLAGPEMAFRAVDENGITERYGSRILVSIAMGLEMGYGLSVLNTLTKEEKNLDGPIRKEISIFLRKIGNGF
;
A
#
# COMPACT_ATOMS: atom_id res chain seq x y z
N MET A 1 61.11 -2.74 -13.07
CA MET A 1 60.54 -1.45 -12.63
C MET A 1 59.87 -1.73 -11.29
N SER A 2 60.22 -0.99 -10.23
CA SER A 2 59.71 -1.29 -8.89
C SER A 2 58.26 -0.80 -8.73
N VAL A 3 57.48 -1.54 -7.94
CA VAL A 3 56.07 -1.27 -7.61
C VAL A 3 55.86 0.14 -7.01
N GLU A 4 56.90 0.71 -6.41
CA GLU A 4 56.91 2.07 -5.85
C GLU A 4 56.76 3.16 -6.92
N GLY A 5 57.29 2.94 -8.13
CA GLY A 5 57.15 3.88 -9.24
C GLY A 5 55.73 3.91 -9.81
N GLU A 6 55.05 2.77 -9.81
CA GLU A 6 53.66 2.65 -10.28
C GLU A 6 52.66 3.26 -9.29
N ALA A 7 52.88 3.08 -7.98
CA ALA A 7 52.05 3.71 -6.96
C ALA A 7 52.17 5.24 -6.97
N LEU A 8 53.38 5.77 -7.17
CA LEU A 8 53.61 7.21 -7.31
C LEU A 8 53.00 7.76 -8.61
N ALA A 9 53.14 7.05 -9.73
CA ALA A 9 52.53 7.44 -10.99
C ALA A 9 50.99 7.47 -10.90
N LEU A 10 50.38 6.44 -10.31
CA LEU A 10 48.94 6.37 -10.10
C LEU A 10 48.44 7.47 -9.15
N ALA A 11 49.19 7.78 -8.10
CA ALA A 11 48.88 8.90 -7.22
C ALA A 11 48.92 10.23 -7.97
N ILE A 12 49.97 10.47 -8.78
CA ILE A 12 50.09 11.70 -9.57
C ILE A 12 48.95 11.81 -10.60
N GLU A 13 48.63 10.74 -11.33
CA GLU A 13 47.52 10.71 -12.28
C GLU A 13 46.18 11.00 -11.58
N THR A 14 45.95 10.42 -10.40
CA THR A 14 44.73 10.64 -9.63
C THR A 14 44.62 12.08 -9.12
N TYR A 15 45.74 12.71 -8.74
CA TYR A 15 45.77 14.10 -8.27
C TYR A 15 45.67 15.13 -9.40
N LEU A 16 46.05 14.76 -10.62
CA LEU A 16 45.97 15.61 -11.82
C LEU A 16 44.70 15.36 -12.64
N ALA A 17 43.88 14.38 -12.25
CA ALA A 17 42.63 14.08 -12.93
C ALA A 17 41.64 15.25 -12.81
N ASP A 18 41.01 15.59 -13.94
CA ASP A 18 39.92 16.55 -13.97
C ASP A 18 38.65 15.94 -13.36
N CYS A 19 37.80 16.78 -12.76
CA CYS A 19 36.46 16.36 -12.40
C CYS A 19 35.68 15.97 -13.66
N PHE A 20 34.68 15.09 -13.53
CA PHE A 20 33.75 14.74 -14.62
C PHE A 20 33.11 15.94 -15.35
N CYS A 21 33.04 17.12 -14.71
CA CYS A 21 32.57 18.36 -15.35
C CYS A 21 33.67 19.16 -16.07
N GLY A 22 34.89 18.64 -16.17
CA GLY A 22 36.06 19.28 -16.80
C GLY A 22 36.73 20.39 -15.99
N GLN A 23 36.47 20.48 -14.67
CA GLN A 23 37.11 21.47 -13.79
C GLN A 23 38.14 20.81 -12.88
N ARG A 24 39.15 21.59 -12.46
CA ARG A 24 40.21 21.13 -11.55
C ARG A 24 39.61 20.58 -10.26
N PHE A 25 40.04 19.37 -9.92
CA PHE A 25 39.58 18.62 -8.77
C PHE A 25 39.88 19.34 -7.44
N ALA A 26 38.93 19.27 -6.50
CA ALA A 26 39.12 19.69 -5.12
C ALA A 26 39.40 18.42 -4.32
N HIS A 27 40.46 18.37 -3.52
CA HIS A 27 41.07 17.18 -2.86
C HIS A 27 40.16 16.32 -1.94
N ASP A 28 38.96 15.98 -2.39
CA ASP A 28 37.95 15.16 -1.73
C ASP A 28 37.94 13.76 -2.34
N SER A 29 37.84 12.71 -1.53
CA SER A 29 37.96 11.31 -1.96
C SER A 29 37.03 10.91 -3.12
N GLY A 30 36.00 11.70 -3.43
CA GLY A 30 35.06 11.48 -4.52
C GLY A 30 35.46 11.96 -5.92
N GLN A 31 36.67 12.50 -6.16
CA GLN A 31 37.10 12.98 -7.49
C GLN A 31 36.23 14.14 -8.07
N ARG A 32 35.69 15.02 -7.22
CA ARG A 32 34.81 16.13 -7.61
C ARG A 32 35.42 17.52 -7.35
N CYS A 33 35.13 18.49 -8.20
CA CYS A 33 35.50 19.89 -7.96
C CYS A 33 34.56 20.55 -6.93
N GLU A 34 34.97 21.70 -6.37
CA GLU A 34 34.15 22.41 -5.39
C GLU A 34 32.76 22.81 -5.91
N SER A 35 32.62 23.12 -7.20
CA SER A 35 31.34 23.50 -7.79
C SER A 35 30.36 22.32 -7.83
N CYS A 36 30.83 21.14 -8.21
CA CYS A 36 30.06 19.90 -8.14
C CYS A 36 29.73 19.51 -6.69
N LEU A 37 30.68 19.67 -5.76
CA LEU A 37 30.42 19.41 -4.34
C LEU A 37 29.38 20.35 -3.76
N ARG A 38 29.42 21.64 -4.10
CA ARG A 38 28.38 22.60 -3.70
C ARG A 38 27.02 22.27 -4.32
N LYS A 39 26.99 21.81 -5.57
CA LYS A 39 25.74 21.36 -6.22
C LYS A 39 25.16 20.14 -5.50
N ILE A 40 25.98 19.14 -5.20
CA ILE A 40 25.55 17.95 -4.44
C ILE A 40 25.08 18.34 -3.04
N ARG A 41 25.84 19.19 -2.31
CA ARG A 41 25.39 19.67 -1.00
C ARG A 41 24.06 20.41 -1.08
N LYS A 42 23.90 21.28 -2.07
CA LYS A 42 22.64 21.98 -2.31
C LYS A 42 21.51 21.02 -2.67
N GLU A 43 21.76 19.98 -3.46
CA GLU A 43 20.78 18.95 -3.80
C GLU A 43 20.44 18.06 -2.58
N SER A 44 21.42 17.71 -1.75
CA SER A 44 21.24 16.99 -0.49
C SER A 44 20.48 17.83 0.52
N GLU A 45 20.83 19.09 0.71
CA GLU A 45 20.12 20.05 1.57
C GLU A 45 18.71 20.35 1.03
N GLN A 46 18.52 20.42 -0.29
CA GLN A 46 17.20 20.50 -0.94
C GLN A 46 16.38 19.21 -0.77
N SER A 47 17.04 18.05 -0.72
CA SER A 47 16.40 16.77 -0.44
C SER A 47 16.00 16.64 1.04
N GLU A 48 16.76 17.24 1.95
CA GLU A 48 16.43 17.34 3.37
C GLU A 48 15.35 18.39 3.65
N THR A 49 15.32 19.50 2.88
CA THR A 49 14.28 20.56 2.97
C THR A 49 13.03 20.26 2.14
N ARG A 50 13.04 19.27 1.24
CA ARG A 50 11.84 18.52 0.87
C ARG A 50 11.40 17.72 2.09
N LYS A 51 10.79 18.43 3.03
CA LYS A 51 10.16 17.90 4.22
C LYS A 51 9.51 16.55 3.92
N ARG A 52 9.91 15.55 4.70
CA ARG A 52 9.11 14.37 5.00
C ARG A 52 7.62 14.76 5.15
N ASN A 53 6.80 14.18 4.27
CA ASN A 53 5.44 13.69 4.55
C ASN A 53 4.32 14.70 4.84
N GLU A 54 4.04 15.65 3.94
CA GLU A 54 2.62 16.02 3.75
C GLU A 54 2.03 15.05 2.72
N PHE A 55 1.22 14.11 3.20
CA PHE A 55 0.49 13.20 2.32
C PHE A 55 -0.34 14.02 1.32
N LYS A 56 -0.17 13.74 0.02
CA LYS A 56 -0.93 14.37 -1.05
C LYS A 56 -1.80 13.32 -1.73
N CYS A 57 -3.11 13.39 -1.50
CA CYS A 57 -4.06 12.57 -2.23
C CYS A 57 -4.05 12.95 -3.71
N ILE A 58 -3.92 11.95 -4.59
CA ILE A 58 -4.00 12.13 -6.04
C ILE A 58 -5.46 12.20 -6.53
N TRP A 59 -6.41 11.85 -5.66
CA TRP A 59 -7.84 11.80 -5.94
C TRP A 59 -8.54 13.05 -5.44
N ASP A 60 -9.46 13.58 -6.25
CA ASP A 60 -10.37 14.64 -5.83
C ASP A 60 -11.52 14.03 -5.04
N ILE A 61 -11.29 13.81 -3.74
CA ILE A 61 -12.25 13.16 -2.85
C ILE A 61 -13.61 13.88 -2.83
N PRO A 62 -13.70 15.23 -2.71
CA PRO A 62 -14.99 15.92 -2.76
C PRO A 62 -15.79 15.62 -4.04
N LYS A 63 -15.14 15.70 -5.20
CA LYS A 63 -15.80 15.42 -6.49
C LYS A 63 -16.21 13.97 -6.64
N MET A 64 -15.37 13.04 -6.20
CA MET A 64 -15.70 11.61 -6.24
C MET A 64 -16.83 11.26 -5.27
N LYS A 65 -16.85 11.90 -4.10
CA LYS A 65 -17.87 11.69 -3.06
C LYS A 65 -19.26 12.02 -3.59
N GLU A 66 -19.42 13.22 -4.17
CA GLU A 66 -20.67 13.66 -4.79
C GLU A 66 -21.15 12.69 -5.88
N ALA A 67 -20.23 12.18 -6.71
CA ALA A 67 -20.59 11.33 -7.83
C ALA A 67 -20.83 9.86 -7.46
N LEU A 68 -20.14 9.31 -6.45
CA LEU A 68 -19.99 7.84 -6.30
C LEU A 68 -20.39 7.30 -4.93
N GLU A 69 -20.39 8.08 -3.85
CA GLU A 69 -20.53 7.53 -2.48
C GLU A 69 -21.80 6.70 -2.30
N GLY A 70 -22.96 7.25 -2.69
CA GLY A 70 -24.24 6.55 -2.59
C GLY A 70 -24.28 5.27 -3.41
N ARG A 71 -23.83 5.31 -4.67
CA ARG A 71 -23.81 4.14 -5.57
C ARG A 71 -22.90 3.02 -5.08
N LEU A 72 -21.75 3.38 -4.50
CA LEU A 72 -20.83 2.41 -3.93
C LEU A 72 -21.38 1.80 -2.65
N PHE A 73 -22.04 2.60 -1.80
CA PHE A 73 -22.64 2.10 -0.58
C PHE A 73 -23.84 1.19 -0.87
N GLU A 74 -24.73 1.58 -1.78
CA GLU A 74 -25.82 0.73 -2.27
C GLU A 74 -25.28 -0.59 -2.83
N PHE A 75 -24.21 -0.56 -3.64
CA PHE A 75 -23.59 -1.79 -4.12
C PHE A 75 -23.10 -2.69 -2.98
N ILE A 76 -22.51 -2.13 -1.93
CA ILE A 76 -22.06 -2.92 -0.78
C ILE A 76 -23.26 -3.59 -0.09
N LEU A 77 -24.37 -2.86 0.10
CA LEU A 77 -25.59 -3.40 0.71
C LEU A 77 -26.30 -4.44 -0.18
N ASP A 78 -26.44 -4.20 -1.48
CA ASP A 78 -27.04 -5.16 -2.43
C ASP A 78 -26.24 -6.47 -2.49
N GLN A 79 -24.91 -6.37 -2.40
CA GLN A 79 -24.04 -7.53 -2.35
C GLN A 79 -24.12 -8.26 -1.01
N MET A 80 -24.55 -7.59 0.07
CA MET A 80 -24.99 -8.29 1.26
C MET A 80 -26.12 -9.22 0.82
N ASP A 81 -27.28 -8.78 0.37
CA ASP A 81 -28.43 -9.68 0.13
C ASP A 81 -28.29 -10.77 -0.94
N SER A 82 -27.18 -10.83 -1.68
CA SER A 82 -26.98 -11.82 -2.73
C SER A 82 -26.71 -13.25 -2.22
N GLU A 83 -27.43 -14.25 -2.78
CA GLU A 83 -27.23 -15.70 -2.55
C GLU A 83 -26.19 -16.30 -3.52
N GLN A 84 -25.10 -15.58 -3.78
CA GLN A 84 -24.14 -16.06 -4.76
C GLN A 84 -23.29 -17.22 -4.22
N LEU A 85 -22.88 -18.11 -5.12
CA LEU A 85 -22.00 -19.24 -4.82
C LEU A 85 -20.74 -18.77 -4.07
N ASN A 86 -20.42 -19.42 -2.96
CA ASN A 86 -19.18 -19.20 -2.22
C ASN A 86 -18.12 -20.26 -2.55
N LEU A 87 -16.88 -20.06 -2.09
CA LEU A 87 -15.78 -20.96 -2.39
C LEU A 87 -16.04 -22.38 -1.86
N ASN A 88 -16.59 -22.52 -0.65
CA ASN A 88 -16.87 -23.83 -0.07
C ASN A 88 -17.90 -24.61 -0.90
N GLN A 89 -18.97 -23.94 -1.32
CA GLN A 89 -19.98 -24.53 -2.22
C GLN A 89 -19.37 -24.91 -3.57
N LEU A 90 -18.47 -24.09 -4.13
CA LEU A 90 -17.79 -24.43 -5.38
C LEU A 90 -16.90 -25.69 -5.21
N VAL A 91 -16.19 -25.80 -4.09
CA VAL A 91 -15.38 -26.97 -3.75
C VAL A 91 -16.26 -28.21 -3.58
N GLU A 92 -17.37 -28.11 -2.85
CA GLU A 92 -18.32 -29.23 -2.68
C GLU A 92 -18.91 -29.71 -4.01
N LEU A 93 -19.25 -28.81 -4.94
CA LEU A 93 -19.73 -29.16 -6.27
C LEU A 93 -18.67 -29.92 -7.08
N TYR A 94 -17.41 -29.53 -6.94
CA TYR A 94 -16.30 -30.20 -7.61
C TYR A 94 -16.00 -31.58 -7.00
N GLU A 95 -15.91 -31.65 -5.67
CA GLU A 95 -15.64 -32.89 -4.94
C GLU A 95 -16.77 -33.93 -5.09
N SER A 96 -18.01 -33.46 -5.20
CA SER A 96 -19.17 -34.33 -5.50
C SER A 96 -19.26 -34.75 -6.97
N GLY A 97 -18.34 -34.27 -7.83
CA GLY A 97 -18.30 -34.61 -9.26
C GLY A 97 -19.41 -33.98 -10.10
N GLN A 98 -20.12 -32.98 -9.57
CA GLN A 98 -21.19 -32.28 -10.29
C GLN A 98 -20.66 -31.31 -11.35
N ILE A 99 -19.41 -30.86 -11.21
CA ILE A 99 -18.71 -30.01 -12.18
C ILE A 99 -17.36 -30.62 -12.55
N ASP A 100 -16.95 -30.46 -13.80
CA ASP A 100 -15.64 -30.89 -14.28
C ASP A 100 -14.53 -29.88 -13.89
N PRO A 101 -13.24 -30.27 -13.98
CA PRO A 101 -12.13 -29.39 -13.64
C PRO A 101 -12.09 -28.08 -14.44
N GLY A 102 -12.51 -28.07 -15.70
CA GLY A 102 -12.55 -26.86 -16.53
C GLY A 102 -13.57 -25.86 -15.99
N THR A 103 -14.80 -26.33 -15.74
CA THR A 103 -15.87 -25.51 -15.14
C THR A 103 -15.50 -25.02 -13.74
N TYR A 104 -14.82 -25.84 -12.93
CA TYR A 104 -14.33 -25.42 -11.62
C TYR A 104 -13.34 -24.25 -11.73
N MET A 105 -12.38 -24.33 -12.65
CA MET A 105 -11.37 -23.28 -12.82
C MET A 105 -11.99 -21.97 -13.32
N GLU A 106 -12.94 -22.02 -14.27
CA GLU A 106 -13.66 -20.84 -14.75
C GLU A 106 -14.43 -20.15 -13.61
N LYS A 107 -15.23 -20.91 -12.85
CA LYS A 107 -15.97 -20.36 -11.70
C LYS A 107 -15.05 -19.85 -10.60
N LEU A 108 -13.90 -20.48 -10.38
CA LEU A 108 -12.91 -19.99 -9.43
C LEU A 108 -12.33 -18.64 -9.86
N GLU A 109 -12.07 -18.44 -11.15
CA GLU A 109 -11.65 -17.14 -11.68
C GLU A 109 -12.74 -16.07 -11.52
N GLU A 110 -14.00 -16.41 -11.79
CA GLU A 110 -15.13 -15.52 -11.54
C GLU A 110 -15.23 -15.10 -10.07
N LEU A 111 -15.08 -16.06 -9.14
CA LEU A 111 -15.07 -15.79 -7.70
C LEU A 111 -13.93 -14.82 -7.33
N ARG A 112 -12.72 -15.06 -7.83
CA ARG A 112 -11.56 -14.18 -7.57
C ARG A 112 -11.78 -12.78 -8.14
N PHE A 113 -12.33 -12.68 -9.34
CA PHE A 113 -12.66 -11.39 -9.95
C PHE A 113 -13.70 -10.64 -9.13
N ARG A 114 -14.73 -11.35 -8.65
CA ARG A 114 -15.76 -10.79 -7.77
C ARG A 114 -15.16 -10.27 -6.46
N GLU A 115 -14.33 -11.05 -5.79
CA GLU A 115 -13.66 -10.64 -4.54
C GLU A 115 -12.78 -9.40 -4.76
N SER A 116 -12.00 -9.39 -5.85
CA SER A 116 -11.17 -8.24 -6.22
C SER A 116 -12.00 -6.98 -6.43
N ARG A 117 -13.13 -7.10 -7.14
CA ARG A 117 -14.08 -6.00 -7.36
C ARG A 117 -14.68 -5.50 -6.05
N GLN A 118 -15.12 -6.40 -5.17
CA GLN A 118 -15.67 -6.02 -3.87
C GLN A 118 -14.62 -5.26 -3.04
N VAL A 119 -13.40 -5.79 -2.95
CA VAL A 119 -12.28 -5.12 -2.24
C VAL A 119 -12.02 -3.72 -2.81
N ALA A 120 -12.04 -3.55 -4.13
CA ALA A 120 -11.86 -2.24 -4.76
C ALA A 120 -13.00 -1.27 -4.43
N VAL A 121 -14.25 -1.73 -4.46
CA VAL A 121 -15.42 -0.93 -4.08
C VAL A 121 -15.33 -0.48 -2.63
N ILE A 122 -15.03 -1.40 -1.71
CA ILE A 122 -14.92 -1.11 -0.27
C ILE A 122 -13.79 -0.10 0.00
N LYS A 123 -12.62 -0.29 -0.61
CA LYS A 123 -11.50 0.66 -0.50
C LYS A 123 -11.91 2.05 -0.96
N THR A 124 -12.58 2.12 -2.11
CA THR A 124 -13.03 3.38 -2.69
C THR A 124 -14.09 4.02 -1.80
N TRP A 125 -15.09 3.26 -1.35
CA TRP A 125 -16.11 3.76 -0.43
C TRP A 125 -15.50 4.28 0.88
N ALA A 126 -14.58 3.54 1.50
CA ALA A 126 -13.89 3.96 2.73
C ALA A 126 -13.13 5.27 2.54
N MET A 127 -12.49 5.43 1.38
CA MET A 127 -11.81 6.67 0.98
C MET A 127 -12.78 7.87 0.89
N LEU A 128 -14.04 7.65 0.46
CA LEU A 128 -15.05 8.71 0.33
C LEU A 128 -15.80 9.01 1.65
N ALA A 129 -16.12 7.96 2.41
CA ALA A 129 -16.74 8.07 3.72
C ALA A 129 -15.80 8.79 4.70
N GLY A 130 -14.50 8.52 4.61
CA GLY A 130 -13.47 9.16 5.41
C GLY A 130 -13.26 8.50 6.78
N PRO A 131 -12.22 8.93 7.51
CA PRO A 131 -11.74 8.22 8.69
C PRO A 131 -12.69 8.25 9.88
N GLU A 132 -13.58 9.24 9.96
CA GLU A 132 -14.55 9.36 11.06
C GLU A 132 -15.76 8.44 10.88
N MET A 133 -16.13 8.14 9.63
CA MET A 133 -17.36 7.41 9.31
C MET A 133 -17.13 5.97 8.86
N ALA A 134 -16.02 5.67 8.18
CA ALA A 134 -15.86 4.38 7.49
C ALA A 134 -15.96 3.16 8.42
N PHE A 135 -15.33 3.19 9.61
CA PHE A 135 -15.43 2.09 10.58
C PHE A 135 -16.77 2.08 11.33
N ARG A 136 -17.33 3.24 11.66
CA ARG A 136 -18.66 3.31 12.31
C ARG A 136 -19.75 2.74 11.42
N ALA A 137 -19.74 3.10 10.14
CA ALA A 137 -20.72 2.59 9.18
C ALA A 137 -20.61 1.07 8.98
N VAL A 138 -19.43 0.47 9.17
CA VAL A 138 -19.29 -0.99 9.15
C VAL A 138 -20.02 -1.65 10.30
N ASP A 139 -19.84 -1.12 11.50
CA ASP A 139 -20.46 -1.66 12.70
C ASP A 139 -21.98 -1.43 12.68
N GLU A 140 -22.43 -0.23 12.32
CA GLU A 140 -23.84 0.14 12.24
C GLU A 140 -24.63 -0.68 11.20
N ASN A 141 -23.98 -1.07 10.10
CA ASN A 141 -24.63 -1.81 9.00
C ASN A 141 -24.26 -3.32 8.98
N GLY A 142 -23.57 -3.83 10.01
CA GLY A 142 -23.23 -5.26 10.11
C GLY A 142 -22.36 -5.78 8.97
N ILE A 143 -21.57 -4.93 8.32
CA ILE A 143 -20.80 -5.26 7.11
C ILE A 143 -19.77 -6.38 7.40
N THR A 144 -19.19 -6.38 8.60
CA THR A 144 -18.22 -7.39 9.05
C THR A 144 -18.81 -8.79 9.21
N GLU A 145 -20.11 -8.92 9.47
CA GLU A 145 -20.77 -10.21 9.63
C GLU A 145 -20.81 -10.97 8.30
N ARG A 146 -20.96 -10.25 7.17
CA ARG A 146 -21.10 -10.85 5.84
C ARG A 146 -19.78 -10.95 5.08
N TYR A 147 -18.95 -9.93 5.14
CA TYR A 147 -17.67 -9.90 4.42
C TYR A 147 -16.48 -10.44 5.23
N GLY A 148 -16.68 -10.67 6.54
CA GLY A 148 -15.64 -11.07 7.47
C GLY A 148 -14.67 -9.95 7.83
N SER A 149 -13.76 -10.23 8.76
CA SER A 149 -12.82 -9.25 9.32
C SER A 149 -11.85 -8.64 8.30
N ARG A 150 -11.59 -9.32 7.16
CA ARG A 150 -10.68 -8.85 6.10
C ARG A 150 -11.13 -7.52 5.49
N ILE A 151 -12.42 -7.21 5.59
CA ILE A 151 -12.94 -5.94 5.08
C ILE A 151 -12.38 -4.73 5.82
N LEU A 152 -12.08 -4.88 7.12
CA LEU A 152 -11.49 -3.84 7.96
C LEU A 152 -10.10 -3.44 7.45
N VAL A 153 -9.33 -4.40 6.96
CA VAL A 153 -8.04 -4.15 6.32
C VAL A 153 -8.22 -3.37 5.03
N SER A 154 -9.21 -3.72 4.22
CA SER A 154 -9.52 -3.01 2.97
C SER A 154 -9.94 -1.56 3.24
N ILE A 155 -10.71 -1.32 4.30
CA ILE A 155 -11.10 0.02 4.74
C ILE A 155 -9.88 0.84 5.17
N ALA A 156 -9.02 0.25 6.02
CA ALA A 156 -7.79 0.90 6.44
C ALA A 156 -6.87 1.25 5.24
N MET A 157 -6.79 0.39 4.22
CA MET A 157 -6.08 0.69 2.98
C MET A 157 -6.72 1.84 2.19
N GLY A 158 -8.06 1.91 2.13
CA GLY A 158 -8.77 3.02 1.50
C GLY A 158 -8.46 4.36 2.20
N LEU A 159 -8.40 4.36 3.54
CA LEU A 159 -8.04 5.52 4.33
C LEU A 159 -6.55 5.91 4.19
N GLU A 160 -5.66 4.93 4.03
CA GLU A 160 -4.25 5.21 3.69
C GLU A 160 -4.13 5.91 2.34
N MET A 161 -4.86 5.43 1.33
CA MET A 161 -4.88 6.00 -0.02
C MET A 161 -5.54 7.38 -0.09
N GLY A 162 -6.53 7.66 0.76
CA GLY A 162 -7.27 8.92 0.78
C GLY A 162 -6.70 10.00 1.70
N TYR A 163 -6.07 9.59 2.81
CA TYR A 163 -5.72 10.47 3.93
C TYR A 163 -4.31 10.22 4.50
N GLY A 164 -3.55 9.26 3.97
CA GLY A 164 -2.20 8.95 4.44
C GLY A 164 -2.15 8.30 5.81
N LEU A 165 -3.28 7.75 6.27
CA LEU A 165 -3.37 7.08 7.56
C LEU A 165 -2.78 5.68 7.45
N SER A 166 -1.69 5.41 8.17
CA SER A 166 -1.05 4.09 8.18
C SER A 166 -2.07 2.99 8.53
N VAL A 167 -2.14 1.95 7.71
CA VAL A 167 -3.03 0.79 7.91
C VAL A 167 -2.85 0.20 9.30
N LEU A 168 -1.60 0.02 9.74
CA LEU A 168 -1.29 -0.55 11.05
C LEU A 168 -1.82 0.33 12.19
N ASN A 169 -1.53 1.62 12.15
CA ASN A 169 -1.99 2.55 13.19
C ASN A 169 -3.52 2.65 13.24
N THR A 170 -4.17 2.65 12.08
CA THR A 170 -5.62 2.66 11.97
C THR A 170 -6.21 1.38 12.59
N LEU A 171 -5.75 0.20 12.18
CA LEU A 171 -6.24 -1.07 12.71
C LEU A 171 -5.92 -1.27 14.19
N THR A 172 -4.78 -0.81 14.70
CA THR A 172 -4.45 -0.87 16.14
C THR A 172 -5.34 0.02 16.99
N LYS A 173 -5.80 1.17 16.45
CA LYS A 173 -6.80 2.00 17.13
C LYS A 173 -8.15 1.30 17.15
N GLU A 174 -8.58 0.79 16.01
CA GLU A 174 -9.89 0.15 15.89
C GLU A 174 -9.97 -1.22 16.59
N GLU A 175 -8.87 -1.97 16.73
CA GLU A 175 -8.82 -3.23 17.49
C GLU A 175 -9.39 -3.08 18.91
N LYS A 176 -9.26 -1.90 19.52
CA LYS A 176 -9.79 -1.61 20.86
C LYS A 176 -11.30 -1.44 20.90
N ASN A 177 -11.90 -1.08 19.77
CA ASN A 177 -13.35 -0.89 19.60
C ASN A 177 -14.05 -2.17 19.11
N LEU A 178 -13.28 -3.15 18.64
CA LEU A 178 -13.81 -4.44 18.17
C LEU A 178 -13.97 -5.43 19.32
N ASP A 179 -14.97 -6.30 19.20
CA ASP A 179 -15.22 -7.39 20.14
C ASP A 179 -15.22 -8.77 19.47
N GLY A 180 -15.15 -9.81 20.30
CA GLY A 180 -15.37 -11.19 19.85
C GLY A 180 -14.32 -11.76 18.89
N PRO A 181 -14.73 -12.62 17.94
CA PRO A 181 -13.82 -13.28 16.99
C PRO A 181 -13.06 -12.29 16.10
N ILE A 182 -13.72 -11.20 15.68
CA ILE A 182 -13.16 -10.20 14.77
C ILE A 182 -11.92 -9.54 15.39
N ARG A 183 -12.00 -9.17 16.68
CA ARG A 183 -10.85 -8.62 17.41
C ARG A 183 -9.65 -9.58 17.41
N LYS A 184 -9.88 -10.88 17.62
CA LYS A 184 -8.80 -11.88 17.62
C LYS A 184 -8.14 -11.99 16.24
N GLU A 185 -8.94 -11.99 15.18
CA GLU A 185 -8.44 -12.06 13.81
C GLU A 185 -7.58 -10.84 13.44
N ILE A 186 -8.04 -9.63 13.78
CA ILE A 186 -7.25 -8.40 13.58
C ILE A 186 -5.98 -8.40 14.44
N SER A 187 -6.05 -8.87 15.69
CA SER A 187 -4.88 -9.00 16.57
C SER A 187 -3.82 -9.94 15.99
N ILE A 188 -4.25 -11.06 15.40
CA ILE A 188 -3.36 -12.02 14.72
C ILE A 188 -2.75 -11.37 13.47
N PHE A 189 -3.56 -10.68 12.68
CA PHE A 189 -3.10 -9.96 11.49
C PHE A 189 -2.04 -8.90 11.83
N LEU A 190 -2.30 -8.06 12.84
CA LEU A 190 -1.36 -7.05 13.33
C LEU A 190 -0.04 -7.67 13.80
N ARG A 191 -0.09 -8.79 14.53
CA ARG A 191 1.12 -9.53 14.95
C ARG A 191 1.92 -10.09 13.78
N LYS A 192 1.25 -10.63 12.76
CA LYS A 192 1.93 -11.17 11.57
C LYS A 192 2.66 -10.11 10.76
N ILE A 193 2.08 -8.91 10.64
CA ILE A 193 2.73 -7.81 9.91
C ILE A 193 3.79 -7.11 10.77
N GLY A 194 3.50 -6.92 12.06
CA GLY A 194 4.39 -6.22 12.98
C GLY A 194 5.69 -6.96 13.31
N ASN A 195 5.71 -8.29 13.21
CA ASN A 195 6.91 -9.09 13.48
C ASN A 195 7.88 -9.19 12.30
N GLY A 196 7.55 -8.62 11.13
CA GLY A 196 8.34 -8.82 9.91
C GLY A 196 8.31 -10.27 9.43
N PHE A 197 8.49 -10.48 8.12
CA PHE A 197 8.77 -11.81 7.58
C PHE A 197 10.16 -12.29 8.01
#